data_AF-A0A2G4E1U8-F1
#
_entry.id   AF-A0A2G4E1U8-F1
#
_cell.length_a   1.000
_cell.length_b   1.000
_cell.length_c   1.000
_cell.angle_alpha   90.00
_cell.angle_beta   90.00
_cell.angle_gamma   90.00
#
_symmetry.space_group_name_H-M   'P 1'
#
loop_
_entity.id
_entity.type
_entity.pdbx_description
1 polymer ?
#
loop_
_entity_poly.entity_id
_entity_poly.type
_entity_poly.pdbx_seq_one_letter_code
_entity_poly.pdbx_strand_id
1 'polypeptide(L)'
;MFLPLTEEVCKGLAAGESLDDFLSEAGRPQLAALMLLLNLKALVAQNTAVEQLERMLDDVLRAAASVEEAGGRFADLVRGRFTVDHLAAGLWVLEVAGVSLLEDADIEQQDYLDGEGQWDFGFGLRHRAKLEPLTREVVMPSGDVLRLSDQQSRIFDEFKVCNEESFHLQAYAGVGKTYLLAKFFEVLVPEKTLLMATFPGQVSALQARVRQANPDARINACTFGHMANLLLNRDLTARGWRNTDIQRTGASSLVDDRQVAQWLNLQAVGKLQPRDVARVCRATVHSFSLSPLANIEARHLPSLGHAASNPRELQPHHHRRKPRTDGADGADP
;
A
#
# COMPACT_ATOMS: atom_id res chain seq x y z
N MET A 1 15.10 11.09 -1.33
CA MET A 1 15.42 12.42 -0.78
C MET A 1 15.21 12.42 0.72
N PHE A 2 16.00 13.19 1.47
CA PHE A 2 15.79 13.45 2.90
C PHE A 2 15.57 14.95 3.12
N LEU A 3 14.63 15.33 3.99
CA LEU A 3 14.39 16.71 4.35
C LEU A 3 15.02 17.01 5.72
N PRO A 4 15.74 18.13 5.89
CA PRO A 4 16.28 18.57 7.17
C PRO A 4 15.18 19.11 8.09
N LEU A 5 14.27 18.24 8.49
CA LEU A 5 13.23 18.44 9.49
C LEU A 5 13.12 17.14 10.27
N THR A 6 12.84 17.23 11.57
CA THR A 6 12.58 16.05 12.40
C THR A 6 11.10 15.73 12.48
N GLU A 7 10.80 14.48 12.79
CA GLU A 7 9.42 14.03 13.00
C GLU A 7 8.78 14.74 14.21
N GLU A 8 9.56 15.00 15.27
CA GLU A 8 9.11 15.71 16.47
C GLU A 8 8.64 17.13 16.14
N VAL A 9 9.47 17.90 15.45
CA VAL A 9 9.12 19.26 14.99
C VAL A 9 7.87 19.25 14.11
N CYS A 10 7.80 18.33 13.14
CA CYS A 10 6.67 18.25 12.23
C CYS A 10 5.36 17.91 12.97
N LYS A 11 5.42 16.98 13.95
CA LYS A 11 4.27 16.61 14.78
C LYS A 11 3.85 17.74 15.71
N GLY A 12 4.79 18.43 16.34
CA GLY A 12 4.54 19.58 17.21
C GLY A 12 3.83 20.71 16.47
N LEU A 13 4.35 21.10 15.31
CA LEU A 13 3.74 22.12 14.45
C LEU A 13 2.34 21.69 13.95
N ALA A 14 2.14 20.41 13.64
CA ALA A 14 0.83 19.89 13.25
C ALA A 14 -0.16 19.82 14.42
N ALA A 15 0.34 19.69 15.66
CA ALA A 15 -0.45 19.72 16.89
C ALA A 15 -0.79 21.14 17.36
N GLY A 16 -0.27 22.18 16.69
CA GLY A 16 -0.54 23.58 16.99
C GLY A 16 0.47 24.23 17.93
N GLU A 17 1.68 23.68 18.07
CA GLU A 17 2.79 24.38 18.72
C GLU A 17 3.16 25.69 17.99
N SER A 18 3.84 26.59 18.70
CA SER A 18 4.17 27.92 18.20
C SER A 18 5.06 27.84 16.96
N LEU A 19 4.50 28.20 15.80
CA LEU A 19 5.26 28.36 14.57
C LEU A 19 6.36 29.42 14.74
N ASP A 20 6.09 30.48 15.50
CA ASP A 20 7.04 31.58 15.67
C ASP A 20 8.31 31.14 16.42
N ASP A 21 8.18 30.21 17.35
CA ASP A 21 9.31 29.65 18.10
C ASP A 21 10.20 28.86 17.13
N PHE A 22 9.60 27.96 16.34
CA PHE A 22 10.32 27.22 15.30
C PHE A 22 10.99 28.16 14.28
N LEU A 23 10.27 29.15 13.76
CA LEU A 23 10.80 30.08 12.77
C LEU A 23 11.97 30.94 13.29
N SER A 24 12.09 31.11 14.61
CA SER A 24 13.18 31.86 15.23
C SER A 24 14.46 31.04 15.42
N GLU A 25 14.33 29.72 15.59
CA GLU A 25 15.44 28.79 15.84
C GLU A 25 15.88 28.06 14.56
N ALA A 26 14.96 27.87 13.61
CA ALA A 26 15.18 27.10 12.40
C ALA A 26 16.22 27.76 11.48
N GLY A 27 17.21 26.98 11.07
CA GLY A 27 18.14 27.36 10.01
C GLY A 27 17.45 27.43 8.64
N ARG A 28 18.14 28.07 7.69
CA ARG A 28 17.69 28.19 6.30
C ARG A 28 17.31 26.84 5.64
N PRO A 29 18.05 25.73 5.83
CA PRO A 29 17.67 24.43 5.30
C PRO A 29 16.34 23.91 5.85
N GLN A 30 16.10 24.06 7.14
CA GLN A 30 14.87 23.66 7.81
C GLN A 30 13.69 24.47 7.27
N LEU A 31 13.85 25.78 7.07
CA LEU A 31 12.83 26.65 6.49
C LEU A 31 12.51 26.27 5.02
N ALA A 32 13.54 25.99 4.22
CA ALA A 32 13.37 25.57 2.83
C ALA A 32 12.65 24.22 2.73
N ALA A 33 13.04 23.27 3.59
CA ALA A 33 12.40 21.97 3.70
C ALA A 33 10.93 22.09 4.11
N LEU A 34 10.60 22.96 5.06
CA LEU A 34 9.21 23.22 5.45
C LEU A 34 8.42 23.80 4.29
N MET A 35 8.98 24.75 3.53
CA MET A 35 8.32 25.34 2.36
C MET A 35 8.02 24.29 1.27
N LEU A 36 8.96 23.36 1.03
CA LEU A 36 8.73 22.25 0.10
C LEU A 36 7.65 21.30 0.64
N LEU A 37 7.72 20.95 1.93
CA LEU A 37 6.77 20.06 2.59
C LEU A 37 5.33 20.58 2.52
N LEU A 38 5.13 21.89 2.72
CA LEU A 38 3.83 22.56 2.61
C LEU A 38 3.20 22.44 1.20
N ASN A 39 4.00 22.23 0.16
CA ASN A 39 3.54 22.06 -1.22
C ASN A 39 3.60 20.61 -1.71
N LEU A 40 4.12 19.68 -0.91
CA LEU A 40 4.46 18.32 -1.33
C LEU A 40 3.25 17.55 -1.91
N LYS A 41 2.07 17.64 -1.28
CA LYS A 41 0.85 17.00 -1.80
C LYS A 41 0.49 17.44 -3.21
N ALA A 42 0.64 18.73 -3.51
CA ALA A 42 0.35 19.26 -4.85
C ALA A 42 1.38 18.76 -5.88
N LEU A 43 2.65 18.62 -5.47
CA LEU A 43 3.73 18.11 -6.31
C LEU A 43 3.57 16.61 -6.59
N VAL A 44 3.17 15.83 -5.59
CA VAL A 44 2.85 14.40 -5.74
C VAL A 44 1.65 14.21 -6.68
N ALA A 45 0.61 15.05 -6.58
CA ALA A 45 -0.51 15.01 -7.51
C ALA A 45 -0.12 15.30 -8.97
N GLN A 46 0.98 16.01 -9.19
CA GLN A 46 1.57 16.27 -10.51
C GLN A 46 2.54 15.17 -10.97
N ASN A 47 2.69 14.09 -10.19
CA ASN A 47 3.64 13.00 -10.45
C ASN A 47 5.09 13.49 -10.58
N THR A 48 5.46 14.47 -9.74
CA THR A 48 6.81 15.07 -9.72
C THR A 48 7.84 14.02 -9.26
N ALA A 49 8.91 13.84 -10.03
CA ALA A 49 9.98 12.91 -9.70
C ALA A 49 10.83 13.40 -8.51
N VAL A 50 11.45 12.47 -7.78
CA VAL A 50 12.23 12.78 -6.56
C VAL A 50 13.42 13.68 -6.87
N GLU A 51 14.08 13.47 -8.02
CA GLU A 51 15.20 14.28 -8.48
C GLU A 51 14.77 15.72 -8.75
N GLN A 52 13.52 15.91 -9.18
CA GLN A 52 12.96 17.25 -9.37
C GLN A 52 12.61 17.89 -8.03
N LEU A 53 12.14 17.13 -7.04
CA LEU A 53 11.93 17.63 -5.68
C LEU A 53 13.25 18.09 -5.03
N GLU A 54 14.35 17.37 -5.24
CA GLU A 54 15.68 17.77 -4.77
C GLU A 54 16.16 19.06 -5.43
N ARG A 55 15.96 19.21 -6.73
CA ARG A 55 16.25 20.49 -7.42
C ARG A 55 15.40 21.64 -6.90
N MET A 56 14.11 21.39 -6.65
CA MET A 56 13.23 22.41 -6.08
C MET A 56 13.67 22.82 -4.67
N LEU A 57 14.20 21.90 -3.86
CA LEU A 57 14.76 22.25 -2.56
C LEU A 57 15.99 23.16 -2.70
N ASP A 58 16.90 22.84 -3.62
CA ASP A 58 18.07 23.67 -3.92
C ASP A 58 17.66 25.07 -4.42
N ASP A 59 16.67 25.14 -5.32
CA ASP A 59 16.12 26.41 -5.80
C ASP A 59 15.53 27.25 -4.65
N VAL A 60 14.81 26.62 -3.71
CA VAL A 60 14.27 27.31 -2.53
C VAL A 60 15.39 27.78 -1.59
N LEU A 61 16.45 26.99 -1.40
CA LEU A 61 17.62 27.38 -0.62
C LEU A 61 18.33 28.60 -1.21
N ARG A 62 18.54 28.61 -2.54
CA ARG A 62 19.11 29.75 -3.28
C ARG A 62 18.23 30.99 -3.18
N ALA A 63 16.91 30.81 -3.34
CA ALA A 63 15.96 31.89 -3.19
C ALA A 63 15.96 32.47 -1.77
N ALA A 64 16.05 31.61 -0.75
CA ALA A 64 16.16 32.03 0.64
C ALA A 64 17.41 32.87 0.89
N ALA A 65 18.57 32.43 0.38
CA ALA A 65 19.81 33.20 0.47
C ALA A 65 19.69 34.58 -0.19
N SER A 66 19.08 34.65 -1.39
CA SER A 66 18.86 35.92 -2.09
C SER A 66 17.93 36.87 -1.32
N VAL A 67 16.88 36.35 -0.67
CA VAL A 67 15.98 37.16 0.18
C VAL A 67 16.71 37.74 1.38
N GLU A 68 17.59 36.95 2.01
CA GLU A 68 18.39 37.37 3.17
C GLU A 68 19.43 38.42 2.78
N GLU A 69 20.10 38.26 1.63
CA GLU A 69 21.04 39.25 1.09
C GLU A 69 20.37 40.59 0.76
N ALA A 70 19.11 40.56 0.32
CA ALA A 70 18.30 41.75 0.09
C ALA A 70 17.77 42.41 1.38
N GLY A 71 18.09 41.87 2.56
CA GLY A 71 17.67 42.37 3.88
C GLY A 71 16.27 41.92 4.32
N GLY A 72 15.66 40.97 3.60
CA GLY A 72 14.41 40.32 4.01
C GLY A 72 14.65 39.13 4.95
N ARG A 73 13.56 38.58 5.49
CA ARG A 73 13.59 37.33 6.27
C ARG A 73 12.83 36.25 5.55
N PHE A 74 13.51 35.18 5.15
CA PHE A 74 12.87 34.05 4.50
C PHE A 74 11.78 33.40 5.38
N ALA A 75 12.00 33.40 6.71
CA ALA A 75 11.01 32.95 7.70
C ALA A 75 9.64 33.65 7.55
N ASP A 76 9.60 34.92 7.15
CA ASP A 76 8.33 35.64 6.96
C ASP A 76 7.53 35.13 5.76
N LEU A 77 8.24 34.69 4.70
CA LEU A 77 7.61 34.05 3.54
C LEU A 77 7.04 32.67 3.90
N VAL A 78 7.79 31.89 4.69
CA VAL A 78 7.32 30.59 5.19
C VAL A 78 6.10 30.79 6.09
N ARG A 79 6.13 31.78 7.01
CA ARG A 79 4.99 32.14 7.86
C ARG A 79 3.74 32.44 7.04
N GLY A 80 3.87 33.25 5.99
CA GLY A 80 2.75 33.62 5.14
C GLY A 80 2.12 32.45 4.38
N ARG A 81 2.87 31.36 4.17
CA ARG A 81 2.39 30.18 3.44
C ARG A 81 1.94 29.04 4.36
N PHE A 82 2.37 29.05 5.62
CA PHE A 82 2.11 27.99 6.58
C PHE A 82 0.63 27.85 6.89
N THR A 83 0.12 26.62 6.78
CA THR A 83 -1.13 26.21 7.42
C THR A 83 -0.97 24.79 7.93
N VAL A 84 -1.60 24.50 9.08
CA VAL A 84 -1.60 23.16 9.69
C VAL A 84 -2.12 22.11 8.70
N ASP A 85 -3.15 22.46 7.92
CA ASP A 85 -3.73 21.56 6.91
C ASP A 85 -2.74 21.21 5.79
N HIS A 86 -1.95 22.17 5.30
CA HIS A 86 -0.94 21.89 4.27
C HIS A 86 0.21 21.06 4.83
N LEU A 87 0.63 21.32 6.07
CA LEU A 87 1.66 20.52 6.73
C LEU A 87 1.20 19.07 6.92
N ALA A 88 0.02 18.86 7.52
CA ALA A 88 -0.56 17.53 7.71
C ALA A 88 -0.74 16.78 6.38
N ALA A 89 -1.18 17.49 5.34
CA ALA A 89 -1.32 16.96 4.00
C ALA A 89 0.02 16.57 3.35
N GLY A 90 1.09 17.33 3.59
CA GLY A 90 2.45 17.02 3.15
C GLY A 90 3.02 15.79 3.86
N LEU A 91 2.87 15.72 5.19
CA LEU A 91 3.32 14.57 5.99
C LEU A 91 2.68 13.25 5.55
N TRP A 92 1.40 13.29 5.18
CA TRP A 92 0.68 12.09 4.73
C TRP A 92 1.22 11.48 3.43
N VAL A 93 1.89 12.27 2.58
CA VAL A 93 2.40 11.82 1.27
C VAL A 93 3.91 11.56 1.23
N LEU A 94 4.61 11.66 2.36
CA LEU A 94 6.08 11.49 2.41
C LEU A 94 6.56 10.18 1.78
N GLU A 95 5.98 9.05 2.22
CA GLU A 95 6.35 7.72 1.73
C GLU A 95 6.07 7.57 0.23
N VAL A 96 4.92 8.05 -0.23
CA VAL A 96 4.53 8.02 -1.65
C VAL A 96 5.47 8.88 -2.50
N ALA A 97 5.96 9.99 -1.95
CA ALA A 97 6.91 10.88 -2.59
C ALA A 97 8.36 10.37 -2.54
N GLY A 98 8.66 9.27 -1.84
CA GLY A 98 10.04 8.80 -1.64
C GLY A 98 10.90 9.77 -0.83
N VAL A 99 10.26 10.54 0.06
CA VAL A 99 10.87 11.54 0.93
C VAL A 99 10.86 11.05 2.38
N SER A 100 11.96 11.26 3.08
CA SER A 100 12.10 10.95 4.51
C SER A 100 12.55 12.17 5.29
N LEU A 101 12.27 12.20 6.59
CA LEU A 101 12.73 13.23 7.52
C LEU A 101 14.09 12.83 8.12
N LEU A 102 14.87 13.80 8.61
CA LEU A 102 16.17 13.58 9.26
C LEU A 102 16.02 13.49 10.79
N GLU A 103 17.03 12.95 11.45
CA GLU A 103 17.16 12.99 12.92
C GLU A 103 17.94 14.23 13.37
N ASP A 104 17.81 14.63 14.64
CA ASP A 104 18.48 15.83 15.17
C ASP A 104 20.00 15.78 14.98
N ALA A 105 20.60 14.60 15.17
CA ALA A 105 22.04 14.41 14.99
C ALA A 105 22.49 14.70 13.55
N ASP A 106 21.67 14.41 12.54
CA ASP A 106 21.98 14.71 11.13
C ASP A 106 21.80 16.21 10.83
N ILE A 107 20.80 16.85 11.45
CA ILE A 107 20.55 18.29 11.35
C ILE A 107 21.71 19.09 11.97
N GLU A 108 22.24 18.63 13.11
CA GLU A 108 23.40 19.25 13.74
C GLU A 108 24.68 19.11 12.92
N GLN A 109 24.88 17.96 12.26
CA GLN A 109 26.06 17.70 11.42
C GLN A 109 26.06 18.50 10.11
N GLN A 110 24.88 18.81 9.56
CA GLN A 110 24.72 19.54 8.30
C GLN A 110 25.42 18.89 7.09
N ASP A 111 25.70 17.58 7.14
CA ASP A 111 26.31 16.78 6.07
C ASP A 111 25.50 16.79 4.74
N TYR A 112 24.27 17.30 4.77
CA TYR A 112 23.37 17.48 3.62
C TYR A 112 23.61 18.77 2.84
N LEU A 113 24.50 19.63 3.32
CA LEU A 113 24.96 20.81 2.59
C LEU A 113 26.36 20.58 2.01
N ASP A 114 26.64 21.20 0.87
CA ASP A 114 27.99 21.25 0.32
C ASP A 114 28.84 22.35 0.99
N GLY A 115 30.11 22.46 0.57
CA GLY A 115 31.04 23.46 1.11
C GLY A 115 30.65 24.92 0.84
N GLU A 116 29.67 25.17 -0.04
CA GLU A 116 29.11 26.49 -0.34
C GLU A 116 27.78 26.73 0.39
N GLY A 117 27.34 25.78 1.23
CA GLY A 117 26.07 25.85 1.96
C GLY A 117 24.84 25.64 1.06
N GLN A 118 25.01 25.05 -0.13
CA GLN A 118 23.95 24.63 -1.04
C GLN A 118 23.57 23.18 -0.78
N TRP A 119 22.51 22.69 -1.43
CA TRP A 119 22.08 21.30 -1.26
C TRP A 119 23.08 20.31 -1.87
N ASP A 120 23.53 19.32 -1.09
CA ASP A 120 24.35 18.23 -1.62
C ASP A 120 23.46 17.10 -2.18
N PHE A 121 23.33 17.05 -3.51
CA PHE A 121 22.59 16.00 -4.23
C PHE A 121 23.11 14.58 -3.98
N GLY A 122 24.35 14.42 -3.53
CA GLY A 122 24.94 13.14 -3.14
C GLY A 122 24.58 12.70 -1.71
N PHE A 123 24.07 13.60 -0.86
CA PHE A 123 23.81 13.30 0.55
C PHE A 123 22.84 12.14 0.73
N GLY A 124 21.70 12.13 0.03
CA GLY A 124 20.68 11.10 0.21
C GLY A 124 21.20 9.68 -0.09
N LEU A 125 22.13 9.56 -1.04
CA LEU A 125 22.79 8.29 -1.35
C LEU A 125 23.74 7.85 -0.22
N ARG A 126 24.59 8.78 0.26
CA ARG A 126 25.56 8.51 1.33
C ARG A 126 24.86 8.22 2.67
N HIS A 127 23.82 8.98 2.98
CA HIS A 127 23.06 8.83 4.22
C HIS A 127 22.28 7.52 4.25
N ARG A 128 21.65 7.10 3.14
CA ARG A 128 21.09 5.74 3.02
C ARG A 128 22.13 4.65 3.23
N ALA A 129 23.33 4.81 2.69
CA ALA A 129 24.41 3.84 2.90
C ALA A 129 24.86 3.76 4.37
N LYS A 130 24.80 4.88 5.13
CA LYS A 130 25.04 4.90 6.59
C LYS A 130 23.91 4.21 7.37
N LEU A 131 22.65 4.41 6.97
CA LEU A 131 21.47 3.85 7.66
C LEU A 131 21.26 2.35 7.38
N GLU A 132 21.63 1.89 6.19
CA GLU A 132 21.52 0.48 5.77
C GLU A 132 22.90 -0.17 5.55
N PRO A 133 23.80 -0.20 6.54
CA PRO A 133 25.18 -0.65 6.37
C PRO A 133 25.30 -2.15 6.03
N LEU A 134 24.21 -2.91 6.20
CA LEU A 134 24.10 -4.33 5.89
C LEU A 134 23.43 -4.58 4.53
N THR A 135 23.34 -3.57 3.65
CA THR A 135 22.89 -3.78 2.27
C THR A 135 24.07 -4.02 1.35
N ARG A 136 24.09 -5.20 0.73
CA ARG A 136 25.07 -5.57 -0.29
C ARG A 136 24.55 -5.18 -1.66
N GLU A 137 25.41 -4.56 -2.45
CA GLU A 137 25.15 -4.26 -3.85
C GLU A 137 25.47 -5.48 -4.72
N VAL A 138 24.49 -5.93 -5.50
CA VAL A 138 24.61 -7.01 -6.47
C VAL A 138 24.30 -6.44 -7.84
N VAL A 139 25.29 -6.41 -8.73
CA VAL A 139 25.08 -5.97 -10.12
C VAL A 139 24.27 -7.03 -10.86
N MET A 140 23.13 -6.62 -11.41
CA MET A 140 22.23 -7.47 -12.18
C MET A 140 22.70 -7.59 -13.63
N PRO A 141 22.30 -8.65 -14.36
CA PRO A 141 22.60 -8.77 -15.79
C PRO A 141 22.07 -7.61 -16.65
N SER A 142 21.04 -6.90 -16.18
CA SER A 142 20.51 -5.68 -16.82
C SER A 142 21.42 -4.46 -16.69
N GLY A 143 22.45 -4.52 -15.83
CA GLY A 143 23.26 -3.37 -15.44
C GLY A 143 22.74 -2.63 -14.21
N ASP A 144 21.55 -2.98 -13.71
CA ASP A 144 20.98 -2.38 -12.49
C ASP A 144 21.71 -2.86 -11.24
N VAL A 145 21.88 -1.97 -10.26
CA VAL A 145 22.47 -2.32 -8.96
C VAL A 145 21.35 -2.70 -7.99
N LEU A 146 21.31 -3.98 -7.61
CA LEU A 146 20.38 -4.50 -6.62
C LEU A 146 20.94 -4.35 -5.22
N ARG A 147 20.22 -3.63 -4.35
CA ARG A 147 20.57 -3.51 -2.93
C ARG A 147 19.75 -4.50 -2.12
N LEU A 148 20.42 -5.50 -1.53
CA LEU A 148 19.80 -6.54 -0.71
C LEU A 148 20.35 -6.47 0.70
N SER A 149 19.52 -6.63 1.73
CA SER A 149 20.05 -6.86 3.08
C SER A 149 20.94 -8.11 3.11
N ASP A 150 21.85 -8.24 4.07
CA ASP A 150 22.72 -9.41 4.19
C ASP A 150 21.97 -10.75 4.14
N GLN A 151 20.79 -10.81 4.78
CA GLN A 151 19.94 -11.99 4.75
C GLN A 151 19.37 -12.25 3.34
N GLN A 152 18.89 -11.20 2.67
CA GLN A 152 18.38 -11.30 1.30
C GLN A 152 19.49 -11.63 0.30
N SER A 153 20.70 -11.09 0.49
CA SER A 153 21.88 -11.37 -0.33
C SER A 153 22.31 -12.82 -0.21
N ARG A 154 22.34 -13.40 0.99
CA ARG A 154 22.65 -14.83 1.17
C ARG A 154 21.66 -15.72 0.45
N ILE A 155 20.37 -15.42 0.59
CA ILE A 155 19.27 -16.11 -0.09
C ILE A 155 19.40 -15.99 -1.61
N PHE A 156 19.78 -14.81 -2.11
CA PHE A 156 19.93 -14.55 -3.53
C PHE A 156 21.19 -15.19 -4.13
N ASP A 157 22.30 -15.19 -3.39
CA ASP A 157 23.54 -15.87 -3.76
C ASP A 157 23.31 -17.39 -3.80
N GLU A 158 22.63 -17.95 -2.80
CA GLU A 158 22.24 -19.37 -2.77
C GLU A 158 21.35 -19.74 -3.96
N PHE A 159 20.34 -18.92 -4.26
CA PHE A 159 19.49 -19.11 -5.43
C PHE A 159 20.29 -19.10 -6.75
N LYS A 160 21.24 -18.16 -6.91
CA LYS A 160 22.11 -18.09 -8.10
C LYS A 160 22.98 -19.32 -8.27
N VAL A 161 23.54 -19.83 -7.18
CA VAL A 161 24.40 -21.03 -7.19
C VAL A 161 23.59 -22.30 -7.46
N CYS A 162 22.40 -22.38 -6.89
CA CYS A 162 21.53 -23.56 -6.96
C CYS A 162 20.45 -23.46 -8.06
N ASN A 163 20.72 -22.76 -9.18
CA ASN A 163 19.72 -22.48 -10.21
C ASN A 163 19.12 -23.74 -10.89
N GLU A 164 19.78 -24.90 -10.74
CA GLU A 164 19.33 -26.19 -11.27
C GLU A 164 18.69 -27.10 -10.18
N GLU A 165 18.66 -26.66 -8.92
CA GLU A 165 18.18 -27.46 -7.79
C GLU A 165 16.86 -26.91 -7.19
N SER A 166 16.18 -27.74 -6.39
CA SER A 166 14.97 -27.31 -5.69
C SER A 166 15.32 -26.29 -4.60
N PHE A 167 14.85 -25.06 -4.75
CA PHE A 167 15.05 -24.00 -3.78
C PHE A 167 13.76 -23.71 -2.99
N HIS A 168 13.85 -23.67 -1.65
CA HIS A 168 12.72 -23.34 -0.78
C HIS A 168 12.98 -22.07 0.03
N LEU A 169 12.18 -21.03 -0.23
CA LEU A 169 12.28 -19.75 0.48
C LEU A 169 11.29 -19.67 1.64
N GLN A 170 11.80 -19.82 2.88
CA GLN A 170 11.05 -19.53 4.09
C GLN A 170 11.53 -18.22 4.73
N ALA A 171 10.77 -17.14 4.54
CA ALA A 171 10.95 -15.87 5.24
C ALA A 171 9.73 -15.52 6.11
N TYR A 172 9.89 -14.63 7.08
CA TYR A 172 8.77 -14.09 7.85
C TYR A 172 7.99 -13.03 7.04
N ALA A 173 6.77 -12.70 7.47
CA ALA A 173 6.02 -11.59 6.87
C ALA A 173 6.83 -10.28 7.01
N GLY A 174 6.79 -9.42 6.00
CA GLY A 174 7.53 -8.15 5.99
C GLY A 174 8.99 -8.23 5.53
N VAL A 175 9.60 -9.42 5.40
CA VAL A 175 11.01 -9.59 4.97
C VAL A 175 11.22 -9.38 3.45
N GLY A 176 10.17 -9.01 2.72
CA GLY A 176 10.27 -8.71 1.28
C GLY A 176 10.31 -9.95 0.37
N LYS A 177 9.69 -11.08 0.74
CA LYS A 177 9.63 -12.28 -0.15
C LYS A 177 9.17 -11.96 -1.57
N THR A 178 8.13 -11.16 -1.69
CA THR A 178 7.55 -10.80 -2.99
C THR A 178 8.48 -9.88 -3.78
N TYR A 179 9.31 -9.10 -3.08
CA TYR A 179 10.39 -8.32 -3.69
C TYR A 179 11.51 -9.24 -4.20
N LEU A 180 12.00 -10.16 -3.37
CA LEU A 180 12.98 -11.18 -3.77
C LEU A 180 12.51 -12.04 -4.95
N LEU A 181 11.24 -12.45 -4.96
CA LEU A 181 10.65 -13.20 -6.08
C LEU A 181 10.77 -12.42 -7.38
N ALA A 182 10.38 -11.15 -7.41
CA ALA A 182 10.50 -10.34 -8.63
C ALA A 182 11.95 -10.27 -9.13
N LYS A 183 12.91 -10.19 -8.21
CA LYS A 183 14.35 -10.17 -8.53
C LYS A 183 14.91 -11.50 -9.01
N PHE A 184 14.40 -12.64 -8.54
CA PHE A 184 14.75 -13.94 -9.11
C PHE A 184 14.36 -14.02 -10.59
N PHE A 185 13.21 -13.47 -10.97
CA PHE A 185 12.76 -13.46 -12.37
C PHE A 185 13.63 -12.63 -13.31
N GLU A 186 14.43 -11.69 -12.80
CA GLU A 186 15.40 -10.94 -13.61
C GLU A 186 16.63 -11.80 -13.96
N VAL A 187 16.93 -12.83 -13.17
CA VAL A 187 18.07 -13.74 -13.38
C VAL A 187 17.66 -15.00 -14.14
N LEU A 188 16.39 -15.40 -14.00
CA LEU A 188 15.82 -16.56 -14.67
C LEU A 188 15.55 -16.28 -16.15
N VAL A 189 15.70 -17.32 -16.99
CA VAL A 189 15.40 -17.24 -18.43
C VAL A 189 13.89 -17.20 -18.64
N PRO A 190 13.29 -16.10 -19.14
CA PRO A 190 11.84 -15.94 -19.21
C PRO A 190 11.13 -17.03 -20.01
N GLU A 191 11.72 -17.51 -21.13
CA GLU A 191 11.09 -18.54 -21.96
C GLU A 191 11.01 -19.91 -21.28
N LYS A 192 11.89 -20.17 -20.31
CA LYS A 192 11.96 -21.45 -19.58
C LYS A 192 11.32 -21.40 -18.20
N THR A 193 10.85 -20.21 -17.78
CA THR A 193 10.38 -20.00 -16.42
C THR A 193 8.86 -19.89 -16.39
N LEU A 194 8.24 -20.68 -15.51
CA LEU A 194 6.80 -20.66 -15.27
C LEU A 194 6.54 -20.21 -13.84
N LEU A 195 5.80 -19.10 -13.71
CA LEU A 195 5.31 -18.62 -12.42
C LEU A 195 3.93 -19.20 -12.10
N MET A 196 3.79 -19.79 -10.91
CA MET A 196 2.50 -20.31 -10.45
C MET A 196 2.12 -19.78 -9.08
N ALA A 197 0.83 -19.49 -8.91
CA ALA A 197 0.23 -19.17 -7.62
C ALA A 197 -1.15 -19.82 -7.49
N THR A 198 -1.72 -19.79 -6.29
CA THR A 198 -3.04 -20.39 -6.04
C THR A 198 -4.15 -19.53 -6.63
N PHE A 199 -4.10 -18.21 -6.39
CA PHE A 199 -5.18 -17.29 -6.74
C PHE A 199 -4.83 -16.40 -7.94
N PRO A 200 -5.80 -16.09 -8.84
CA PRO A 200 -5.56 -15.19 -9.97
C PRO A 200 -5.02 -13.81 -9.57
N GLY A 201 -5.49 -13.25 -8.45
CA GLY A 201 -5.01 -11.97 -7.93
C GLY A 201 -3.51 -11.99 -7.58
N GLN A 202 -3.01 -13.12 -7.05
CA GLN A 202 -1.58 -13.28 -6.75
C GLN A 202 -0.75 -13.38 -8.03
N VAL A 203 -1.24 -14.12 -9.03
CA VAL A 203 -0.59 -14.20 -10.36
C VAL A 203 -0.48 -12.81 -10.98
N SER A 204 -1.58 -12.04 -10.98
CA SER A 204 -1.61 -10.68 -11.53
C SER A 204 -0.64 -9.74 -10.78
N ALA A 205 -0.66 -9.78 -9.44
CA ALA A 205 0.22 -8.94 -8.61
C ALA A 205 1.71 -9.25 -8.84
N LEU A 206 2.07 -10.53 -9.00
CA LEU A 206 3.45 -10.93 -9.29
C LEU A 206 3.84 -10.56 -10.73
N GLN A 207 2.97 -10.77 -11.71
CA GLN A 207 3.21 -10.35 -13.10
C GLN A 207 3.43 -8.84 -13.20
N ALA A 208 2.62 -8.03 -12.51
CA ALA A 208 2.77 -6.59 -12.49
C ALA A 208 4.15 -6.16 -11.97
N ARG A 209 4.64 -6.80 -10.89
CA ARG A 209 5.94 -6.49 -10.29
C ARG A 209 7.11 -6.88 -11.20
N VAL A 210 7.05 -8.05 -11.84
CA VAL A 210 8.10 -8.45 -12.78
C VAL A 210 8.09 -7.55 -14.03
N ARG A 211 6.93 -7.15 -14.53
CA ARG A 211 6.83 -6.18 -15.64
C ARG A 211 7.29 -4.77 -15.27
N GLN A 212 7.09 -4.33 -14.03
CA GLN A 212 7.63 -3.06 -13.55
C GLN A 212 9.16 -3.07 -13.58
N ALA A 213 9.77 -4.20 -13.22
CA ALA A 213 11.22 -4.34 -13.24
C ALA A 213 11.78 -4.59 -14.65
N ASN A 214 11.05 -5.29 -15.51
CA ASN A 214 11.42 -5.55 -16.89
C ASN A 214 10.17 -5.46 -17.79
N PRO A 215 9.91 -4.28 -18.39
CA PRO A 215 8.70 -4.03 -19.18
C PRO A 215 8.52 -4.97 -20.37
N ASP A 216 9.62 -5.45 -20.95
CA ASP A 216 9.63 -6.32 -22.13
C ASP A 216 9.60 -7.82 -21.78
N ALA A 217 9.63 -8.17 -20.48
CA ALA A 217 9.65 -9.56 -20.04
C ALA A 217 8.36 -10.30 -20.42
N ARG A 218 8.50 -11.32 -21.27
CA ARG A 218 7.44 -12.29 -21.57
C ARG A 218 7.35 -13.32 -20.45
N ILE A 219 6.52 -13.03 -19.44
CA ILE A 219 6.34 -13.89 -18.27
C ILE A 219 5.24 -14.91 -18.54
N ASN A 220 5.59 -16.19 -18.50
CA ASN A 220 4.61 -17.27 -18.41
C ASN A 220 4.13 -17.37 -16.95
N ALA A 221 2.89 -16.97 -16.67
CA ALA A 221 2.32 -17.14 -15.35
C ALA A 221 0.87 -17.62 -15.42
N CYS A 222 0.50 -18.51 -14.50
CA CYS A 222 -0.86 -19.00 -14.38
C CYS A 222 -1.16 -19.49 -12.96
N THR A 223 -2.41 -19.84 -12.68
CA THR A 223 -2.71 -20.52 -11.42
C THR A 223 -2.34 -22.00 -11.51
N PHE A 224 -2.12 -22.65 -10.36
CA PHE A 224 -1.96 -24.11 -10.30
C PHE A 224 -3.14 -24.83 -10.96
N GLY A 225 -4.37 -24.35 -10.72
CA GLY A 225 -5.57 -24.90 -11.35
C GLY A 225 -5.57 -24.74 -12.87
N HIS A 226 -5.12 -23.60 -13.39
CA HIS A 226 -5.01 -23.41 -14.83
C HIS A 226 -3.98 -24.35 -15.46
N MET A 227 -2.80 -24.50 -14.84
CA MET A 227 -1.75 -25.42 -15.32
C MET A 227 -2.23 -26.88 -15.31
N ALA A 228 -2.87 -27.32 -14.22
CA ALA A 228 -3.42 -28.66 -14.14
C ALA A 228 -4.41 -28.93 -15.28
N ASN A 229 -5.29 -27.98 -15.59
CA ASN A 229 -6.24 -28.13 -16.70
C ASN A 229 -5.56 -28.15 -18.07
N LEU A 230 -4.51 -27.34 -18.28
CA LEU A 230 -3.72 -27.41 -19.51
C LEU A 230 -3.08 -28.78 -19.67
N LEU A 231 -2.47 -29.33 -18.63
CA LEU A 231 -1.80 -30.64 -18.68
C LEU A 231 -2.80 -31.77 -18.96
N LEU A 232 -3.94 -31.77 -18.27
CA LEU A 232 -4.94 -32.84 -18.36
C LEU A 232 -5.66 -32.81 -19.72
N ASN A 233 -5.91 -31.62 -20.28
CA ASN A 233 -6.59 -31.49 -21.58
C ASN A 233 -5.63 -31.53 -22.79
N ARG A 234 -4.31 -31.55 -22.56
CA ARG A 234 -3.29 -31.62 -23.62
C ARG A 234 -2.99 -33.05 -24.08
N ASP A 235 -3.46 -34.06 -23.36
CA ASP A 235 -3.37 -35.45 -23.82
C ASP A 235 -4.37 -35.69 -24.97
N LEU A 236 -3.83 -35.64 -26.19
CA LEU A 236 -4.57 -35.86 -27.45
C LEU A 236 -4.71 -37.35 -27.80
N THR A 237 -4.18 -38.26 -26.99
CA THR A 237 -4.32 -39.69 -27.24
C THR A 237 -5.76 -40.16 -26.99
N ALA A 238 -6.17 -41.25 -27.64
CA ALA A 238 -7.53 -41.80 -27.51
C ALA A 238 -7.88 -42.28 -26.09
N ARG A 239 -6.90 -42.36 -25.19
CA ARG A 239 -7.05 -42.75 -23.77
C ARG A 239 -6.76 -41.60 -22.79
N GLY A 240 -6.53 -40.39 -23.29
CA GLY A 240 -6.22 -39.24 -22.47
C GLY A 240 -7.39 -38.85 -21.56
N TRP A 241 -7.11 -38.66 -20.28
CA TRP A 241 -8.11 -38.21 -19.31
C TRP A 241 -8.41 -36.72 -19.57
N ARG A 242 -9.54 -36.44 -20.21
CA ARG A 242 -10.01 -35.08 -20.45
C ARG A 242 -10.85 -34.62 -19.28
N ASN A 243 -10.62 -33.40 -18.82
CA ASN A 243 -11.48 -32.81 -17.81
C ASN A 243 -12.79 -32.39 -18.51
N THR A 244 -13.75 -33.32 -18.60
CA THR A 244 -15.07 -33.09 -19.20
C THR A 244 -15.95 -32.22 -18.30
N ASP A 245 -15.58 -32.06 -17.03
CA ASP A 245 -16.27 -31.19 -16.09
C ASP A 245 -15.75 -29.76 -16.20
N ILE A 246 -16.56 -28.90 -16.82
CA ILE A 246 -16.45 -27.42 -16.84
C ILE A 246 -16.39 -26.83 -15.41
N GLN A 247 -16.65 -27.64 -14.39
CA GLN A 247 -16.78 -27.24 -12.98
C GLN A 247 -15.49 -26.75 -12.33
N ARG A 248 -14.30 -27.10 -12.85
CA ARG A 248 -13.01 -26.81 -12.17
C ARG A 248 -12.13 -25.74 -12.85
N THR A 249 -12.62 -25.10 -13.90
CA THR A 249 -11.81 -24.17 -14.74
C THR A 249 -12.27 -22.71 -14.69
N GLY A 250 -13.48 -22.42 -14.22
CA GLY A 250 -14.06 -21.07 -14.23
C GLY A 250 -14.23 -20.43 -12.84
N ALA A 251 -14.59 -19.15 -12.82
CA ALA A 251 -15.15 -18.47 -11.64
C ALA A 251 -16.42 -19.16 -11.07
N SER A 252 -16.93 -20.19 -11.76
CA SER A 252 -17.95 -21.15 -11.33
C SER A 252 -17.43 -22.26 -10.39
N SER A 253 -16.14 -22.27 -10.02
CA SER A 253 -15.59 -23.13 -8.97
C SER A 253 -16.10 -22.79 -7.56
N LEU A 254 -16.89 -21.72 -7.44
CA LEU A 254 -17.63 -21.41 -6.23
C LEU A 254 -18.77 -22.41 -6.08
N VAL A 255 -18.81 -23.07 -4.92
CA VAL A 255 -19.93 -23.88 -4.42
C VAL A 255 -21.27 -23.20 -4.76
N ASP A 256 -22.24 -23.96 -5.27
CA ASP A 256 -23.56 -23.41 -5.64
C ASP A 256 -24.20 -22.74 -4.41
N ASP A 257 -24.87 -21.61 -4.63
CA ASP A 257 -25.49 -20.83 -3.56
C ASP A 257 -26.54 -21.65 -2.78
N ARG A 258 -27.12 -22.70 -3.40
CA ARG A 258 -27.99 -23.65 -2.70
C ARG A 258 -27.22 -24.56 -1.75
N GLN A 259 -26.05 -25.05 -2.16
CA GLN A 259 -25.19 -25.89 -1.31
C GLN A 259 -24.63 -25.07 -0.13
N VAL A 260 -24.23 -23.82 -0.38
CA VAL A 260 -23.80 -22.90 0.69
C VAL A 260 -24.94 -22.65 1.68
N ALA A 261 -26.16 -22.40 1.17
CA ALA A 261 -27.33 -22.22 2.03
C ALA A 261 -27.63 -23.46 2.88
N GLN A 262 -27.46 -24.67 2.33
CA GLN A 262 -27.64 -25.92 3.07
C GLN A 262 -26.56 -26.12 4.13
N TRP A 263 -25.27 -25.96 3.79
CA TRP A 263 -24.16 -26.17 4.73
C TRP A 263 -24.17 -25.19 5.90
N LEU A 264 -24.53 -23.94 5.64
CA LEU A 264 -24.61 -22.89 6.65
C LEU A 264 -26.01 -22.78 7.28
N ASN A 265 -26.94 -23.67 6.90
CA ASN A 265 -28.33 -23.68 7.34
C ASN A 265 -29.01 -22.29 7.26
N LEU A 266 -28.76 -21.57 6.17
CA LEU A 266 -29.28 -20.22 5.96
C LEU A 266 -30.80 -20.26 5.81
N GLN A 267 -31.48 -19.36 6.49
CA GLN A 267 -32.94 -19.22 6.45
C GLN A 267 -33.36 -18.15 5.44
N ALA A 268 -34.63 -18.20 5.03
CA ALA A 268 -35.22 -17.14 4.22
C ALA A 268 -35.26 -15.82 5.02
N VAL A 269 -34.99 -14.70 4.35
CA VAL A 269 -35.05 -13.36 4.95
C VAL A 269 -35.98 -12.50 4.10
N GLY A 270 -37.17 -12.21 4.62
CA GLY A 270 -38.21 -11.50 3.87
C GLY A 270 -38.60 -12.24 2.60
N LYS A 271 -38.37 -11.61 1.43
CA LYS A 271 -38.66 -12.20 0.11
C LYS A 271 -37.49 -13.01 -0.48
N LEU A 272 -36.31 -12.99 0.16
CA LEU A 272 -35.13 -13.69 -0.33
C LEU A 272 -35.17 -15.14 0.12
N GLN A 273 -35.12 -16.07 -0.86
CA GLN A 273 -34.98 -17.49 -0.56
C GLN A 273 -33.57 -17.77 0.00
N PRO A 274 -33.35 -18.88 0.74
CA PRO A 274 -32.04 -19.22 1.32
C PRO A 274 -30.87 -19.14 0.34
N ARG A 275 -31.10 -19.54 -0.91
CA ARG A 275 -30.12 -19.41 -2.01
C ARG A 275 -29.78 -17.94 -2.30
N ASP A 276 -30.78 -17.08 -2.35
CA ASP A 276 -30.57 -15.65 -2.64
C ASP A 276 -29.87 -14.96 -1.48
N VAL A 277 -30.16 -15.39 -0.24
CA VAL A 277 -29.42 -14.95 0.96
C VAL A 277 -27.95 -15.35 0.86
N ALA A 278 -27.63 -16.61 0.50
CA ALA A 278 -26.26 -17.06 0.29
C ALA A 278 -25.53 -16.24 -0.79
N ARG A 279 -26.23 -15.96 -1.90
CA ARG A 279 -25.71 -15.13 -2.99
C ARG A 279 -25.38 -13.71 -2.53
N VAL A 280 -26.26 -13.10 -1.74
CA VAL A 280 -26.05 -11.76 -1.16
C VAL A 280 -24.85 -11.78 -0.23
N CYS A 281 -24.77 -12.72 0.71
CA CYS A 281 -23.62 -12.84 1.64
C CYS A 281 -22.30 -12.98 0.87
N ARG A 282 -22.26 -13.85 -0.14
CA ARG A 282 -21.07 -14.06 -0.97
C ARG A 282 -20.66 -12.79 -1.72
N ALA A 283 -21.61 -12.07 -2.32
CA ALA A 283 -21.34 -10.80 -3.00
C ALA A 283 -20.83 -9.73 -2.04
N THR A 284 -21.40 -9.65 -0.83
CA THR A 284 -20.98 -8.70 0.21
C THR A 284 -19.56 -8.97 0.71
N VAL A 285 -19.22 -10.23 0.99
CA VAL A 285 -17.86 -10.61 1.42
C VAL A 285 -16.84 -10.35 0.31
N HIS A 286 -17.19 -10.66 -0.94
CA HIS A 286 -16.34 -10.35 -2.09
C HIS A 286 -16.10 -8.84 -2.23
N SER A 287 -17.17 -8.03 -2.17
CA SER A 287 -17.08 -6.57 -2.24
C SER A 287 -16.26 -5.98 -1.08
N PHE A 288 -16.44 -6.49 0.14
CA PHE A 288 -15.67 -6.09 1.31
C PHE A 288 -14.19 -6.46 1.20
N SER A 289 -13.86 -7.65 0.69
CA SER A 289 -12.46 -8.11 0.55
C SER A 289 -11.67 -7.28 -0.47
N LEU A 290 -12.36 -6.57 -1.37
CA LEU A 290 -11.77 -5.64 -2.33
C LEU A 290 -11.78 -4.19 -1.84
N SER A 291 -12.32 -3.94 -0.64
CA SER A 291 -12.46 -2.62 -0.04
C SER A 291 -11.37 -2.37 0.99
N PRO A 292 -10.88 -1.12 1.15
CA PRO A 292 -9.91 -0.75 2.19
C PRO A 292 -10.54 -0.52 3.57
N LEU A 293 -11.86 -0.70 3.72
CA LEU A 293 -12.60 -0.38 4.95
C LEU A 293 -12.45 -1.47 6.01
N ALA A 294 -12.39 -1.07 7.29
CA ALA A 294 -12.22 -2.00 8.41
C ALA A 294 -13.50 -2.81 8.74
N ASN A 295 -14.68 -2.33 8.33
CA ASN A 295 -15.98 -2.94 8.64
C ASN A 295 -16.86 -3.10 7.40
N ILE A 296 -17.76 -4.11 7.43
CA ILE A 296 -18.77 -4.30 6.39
C ILE A 296 -19.84 -3.22 6.51
N GLU A 297 -19.85 -2.30 5.54
CA GLU A 297 -20.87 -1.26 5.40
C GLU A 297 -21.90 -1.53 4.29
N ALA A 298 -22.99 -0.75 4.27
CA ALA A 298 -24.09 -0.88 3.31
C ALA A 298 -23.65 -0.80 1.83
N ARG A 299 -22.57 -0.07 1.53
CA ARG A 299 -22.00 0.03 0.18
C ARG A 299 -21.47 -1.29 -0.38
N HIS A 300 -21.19 -2.27 0.49
CA HIS A 300 -20.74 -3.60 0.06
C HIS A 300 -21.92 -4.52 -0.30
N LEU A 301 -23.15 -4.16 0.08
CA LEU A 301 -24.33 -4.95 -0.25
C LEU A 301 -24.65 -4.79 -1.76
N PRO A 302 -24.96 -5.89 -2.47
CA PRO A 302 -25.39 -5.80 -3.86
C PRO A 302 -26.74 -5.08 -3.98
N SER A 303 -26.94 -4.33 -5.06
CA SER A 303 -28.23 -3.69 -5.34
C SER A 303 -29.30 -4.75 -5.61
N LEU A 304 -30.18 -4.96 -4.64
CA LEU A 304 -31.35 -5.83 -4.74
C LEU A 304 -32.45 -5.09 -5.52
N GLY A 305 -32.31 -4.98 -6.84
CA GLY A 305 -33.28 -4.26 -7.68
C GLY A 305 -34.73 -4.71 -7.40
N HIS A 306 -35.62 -3.76 -7.10
CA HIS A 306 -37.09 -3.83 -6.89
C HIS A 306 -37.71 -5.01 -6.09
N ALA A 307 -36.94 -6.00 -5.62
CA ALA A 307 -37.42 -7.10 -4.81
C ALA A 307 -37.43 -6.76 -3.31
N ALA A 308 -36.80 -5.65 -2.91
CA ALA A 308 -36.69 -5.20 -1.52
C ALA A 308 -37.29 -3.81 -1.26
N SER A 309 -38.23 -3.34 -2.08
CA SER A 309 -39.01 -2.13 -1.76
C SER A 309 -40.05 -2.42 -0.68
N ASN A 310 -39.61 -2.34 0.57
CA ASN A 310 -40.35 -1.70 1.66
C ASN A 310 -39.39 -1.39 2.82
N PRO A 311 -38.98 -0.12 3.01
CA PRO A 311 -38.17 0.28 4.16
C PRO A 311 -39.10 0.54 5.35
N ARG A 312 -39.59 -0.52 5.99
CA ARG A 312 -40.19 -0.46 7.33
C ARG A 312 -39.99 -1.80 8.03
N GLU A 313 -38.82 -1.97 8.64
CA GLU A 313 -38.57 -2.78 9.85
C GLU A 313 -37.06 -2.91 10.06
N LEU A 314 -36.46 -1.81 10.52
CA LEU A 314 -35.18 -1.82 11.23
C LEU A 314 -35.26 -0.64 12.20
N GLN A 315 -36.06 -0.82 13.25
CA GLN A 315 -35.88 -0.06 14.48
C GLN A 315 -35.27 -1.00 15.53
N PRO A 316 -34.19 -0.58 16.21
CA PRO A 316 -33.61 -1.36 17.28
C PRO A 316 -34.59 -1.40 18.46
N HIS A 317 -34.89 -2.60 18.96
CA HIS A 317 -35.65 -2.80 20.19
C HIS A 317 -34.87 -2.22 21.38
N HIS A 318 -35.13 -0.95 21.71
CA HIS A 318 -34.83 -0.42 23.04
C HIS A 318 -35.88 -0.94 24.02
N HIS A 319 -35.46 -1.88 24.87
CA HIS A 319 -36.17 -2.22 26.10
C HIS A 319 -36.22 -0.99 27.01
N ARG A 320 -37.38 -0.32 27.05
CA ARG A 320 -37.71 0.67 28.08
C ARG A 320 -38.92 0.14 28.85
N ARG A 321 -38.66 -0.48 30.01
CA ARG A 321 -39.71 -0.79 30.99
C ARG A 321 -40.35 0.52 31.45
N LYS A 322 -41.67 0.64 31.33
CA LYS A 322 -42.49 1.63 32.04
C LYS A 322 -43.22 0.94 33.22
N PRO A 323 -43.48 1.67 34.32
CA PRO A 323 -44.07 1.12 35.54
C PRO A 323 -45.58 0.93 35.40
N ARG A 324 -46.12 -0.10 36.06
CA ARG A 324 -47.55 -0.33 36.26
C ARG A 324 -48.09 0.66 37.29
N THR A 325 -49.12 1.40 36.90
CA THR A 325 -50.07 2.04 37.80
C THR A 325 -51.45 1.62 37.32
N ASP A 326 -52.09 0.71 38.04
CA ASP A 326 -53.54 0.50 37.95
C ASP A 326 -54.11 0.70 39.35
N GLY A 327 -55.01 1.66 39.45
CA GLY A 327 -55.78 1.95 40.65
C GLY A 327 -57.01 1.05 40.79
N ALA A 328 -57.54 1.11 42.02
CA ALA A 328 -58.84 0.68 42.54
C ALA A 328 -60.00 0.80 41.52
N ASP A 329 -61.13 0.11 41.65
CA ASP A 329 -61.89 -0.30 42.83
C ASP A 329 -63.04 -1.22 42.37
N GLY A 330 -63.64 -2.02 43.26
CA GLY A 330 -65.02 -2.51 43.01
C GLY A 330 -65.38 -3.90 43.55
N ALA A 331 -66.05 -3.89 44.70
CA ALA A 331 -66.61 -4.96 45.53
C ALA A 331 -67.65 -5.92 44.90
N ASP A 332 -67.57 -7.21 45.30
CA ASP A 332 -68.55 -8.12 45.98
C ASP A 332 -70.08 -8.03 45.71
N PRO A 333 -70.87 -9.10 45.94
CA PRO A 333 -70.64 -10.23 46.88
C PRO A 333 -70.68 -11.67 46.33
#